data_AF-A0A932GF43-F1
#
_entry.id   AF-A0A932GF43-F1
#
_cell.length_a   1.000
_cell.length_b   1.000
_cell.length_c   1.000
_cell.angle_alpha   90.00
_cell.angle_beta   90.00
_cell.angle_gamma   90.00
#
_symmetry.space_group_name_H-M   'P 1'
#
loop_
_entity.id
_entity.type
_entity.pdbx_description
1 polymer ?
#
loop_
_entity_poly.entity_id
_entity_poly.type
_entity_poly.pdbx_seq_one_letter_code
_entity_poly.pdbx_strand_id
1 'polypeptide(L)'
;MQDLNEVFLRVQEAKKKLKDIRAQYKDALQNTPGYAELLEEIKAKRDRKKQIEHTIKEHYSKEFIELEDLKIDIDSNTELLSDIALSRLIKGEQVEVNDAHDNQYEPIFSVKFKKIN
;
A
#
# COMPACT_ATOMS: atom_id res chain seq x y z
N MET A 1 41.43 7.73 -30.51
CA MET A 1 40.34 6.87 -30.00
C MET A 1 40.81 6.32 -28.68
N GLN A 2 40.06 6.46 -27.58
CA GLN A 2 40.45 5.81 -26.31
C GLN A 2 40.33 4.30 -26.49
N ASP A 3 41.39 3.58 -26.11
CA ASP A 3 41.46 2.14 -26.25
C ASP A 3 40.42 1.50 -25.32
N LEU A 4 39.58 0.61 -25.85
CA LEU A 4 38.46 -0.01 -25.12
C LEU A 4 38.92 -0.64 -23.80
N ASN A 5 40.15 -1.18 -23.80
CA ASN A 5 40.80 -1.79 -22.66
C ASN A 5 41.15 -0.78 -21.55
N GLU A 6 41.58 0.43 -21.90
CA GLU A 6 41.86 1.48 -20.91
C GLU A 6 40.59 1.95 -20.20
N VAL A 7 39.49 2.07 -20.95
CA VAL A 7 38.18 2.43 -20.37
C VAL A 7 37.68 1.32 -19.45
N PHE A 8 37.82 0.05 -19.85
CA PHE A 8 37.45 -1.10 -19.01
C PHE A 8 38.25 -1.16 -17.69
N LEU A 9 39.57 -0.96 -17.77
CA LEU A 9 40.44 -0.92 -16.58
C LEU A 9 40.08 0.24 -15.64
N ARG A 10 39.83 1.44 -16.18
CA ARG A 10 39.36 2.58 -15.38
C ARG A 10 38.03 2.31 -14.67
N VAL A 11 37.10 1.64 -15.34
CA VAL A 11 35.81 1.25 -14.74
C VAL A 11 36.01 0.22 -13.64
N GLN A 12 36.90 -0.75 -13.81
CA GLN A 12 37.22 -1.73 -12.77
C GLN A 12 37.86 -1.07 -11.54
N GLU A 13 38.82 -0.18 -11.74
CA GLU A 13 39.45 0.57 -10.65
C GLU A 13 38.46 1.47 -9.92
N ALA A 14 37.57 2.16 -10.65
CA ALA A 14 36.52 2.97 -10.06
C ALA A 14 35.56 2.13 -9.22
N LYS A 15 35.17 0.93 -9.69
CA LYS A 15 34.34 -0.01 -8.92
C LYS A 15 35.04 -0.49 -7.65
N LYS A 16 36.34 -0.78 -7.72
CA LYS A 16 37.14 -1.18 -6.56
C LYS A 16 37.21 -0.05 -5.53
N LYS A 17 37.56 1.17 -5.96
CA LYS A 17 37.57 2.36 -5.09
C LYS A 17 36.20 2.63 -4.45
N LEU A 18 35.11 2.47 -5.20
CA LEU A 18 33.76 2.61 -4.66
C LEU A 18 33.45 1.57 -3.58
N LYS A 19 33.89 0.32 -3.78
CA LYS A 19 33.71 -0.74 -2.78
C LYS A 19 34.54 -0.46 -1.53
N ASP A 20 35.78 0.00 -1.70
CA ASP A 20 36.69 0.32 -0.59
C ASP A 20 36.16 1.49 0.24
N ILE A 21 35.68 2.57 -0.40
CA ILE A 21 35.07 3.72 0.29
C ILE A 21 33.82 3.29 1.07
N ARG A 22 32.98 2.43 0.49
CA ARG A 22 31.79 1.90 1.19
C ARG A 22 32.16 1.05 2.41
N ALA A 23 33.22 0.24 2.30
CA ALA A 23 33.71 -0.56 3.42
C ALA A 23 34.24 0.34 4.54
N GLN A 24 35.12 1.30 4.21
CA GLN A 24 35.65 2.26 5.17
C GLN A 24 34.57 3.06 5.89
N TYR A 25 33.54 3.51 5.15
CA TYR A 25 32.41 4.21 5.75
C TYR A 25 31.62 3.32 6.71
N LYS A 26 31.38 2.06 6.34
CA LYS A 26 30.69 1.10 7.20
C LYS A 26 31.50 0.81 8.48
N ASP A 27 32.81 0.65 8.35
CA ASP A 27 33.70 0.40 9.48
C ASP A 27 33.77 1.63 10.41
N ALA A 28 33.84 2.84 9.85
CA ALA A 28 33.79 4.09 10.61
C ALA A 28 32.47 4.23 11.40
N LEU A 29 31.34 3.89 10.78
CA LEU A 29 30.05 3.86 11.49
C LEU A 29 30.05 2.85 12.64
N GLN A 30 30.57 1.64 12.41
CA GLN A 30 30.61 0.59 13.45
C GLN A 30 31.54 0.94 14.61
N ASN A 31 32.65 1.63 14.35
CA ASN A 31 33.61 2.06 15.36
C ASN A 31 33.22 3.38 16.06
N THR A 32 32.15 4.04 15.62
CA THR A 32 31.64 5.24 16.28
C THR A 32 30.96 4.85 17.60
N PRO A 33 31.41 5.38 18.75
CA PRO A 33 30.79 5.07 20.04
C PRO A 33 29.33 5.52 20.03
N GLY A 34 28.44 4.66 20.53
CA GLY A 34 26.99 4.90 20.55
C GLY A 34 26.23 4.53 19.27
N TYR A 35 26.90 4.25 18.14
CA TYR A 35 26.19 3.81 16.92
C TYR A 35 25.60 2.40 17.08
N ALA A 36 26.34 1.48 17.70
CA ALA A 36 25.85 0.14 18.01
C ALA A 36 24.67 0.17 18.98
N GLU A 37 24.77 0.97 20.04
CA GLU A 37 23.69 1.18 21.03
C GLU A 37 22.44 1.79 20.37
N LEU A 38 22.61 2.80 19.51
CA LEU A 38 21.51 3.38 18.75
C LEU A 38 20.83 2.36 17.82
N LEU A 39 21.60 1.48 17.16
CA LEU A 39 21.04 0.42 16.34
C LEU A 39 20.24 -0.60 17.18
N GLU A 40 20.71 -0.92 18.39
CA GLU A 40 19.97 -1.78 19.32
C GLU A 40 18.69 -1.10 19.83
N GLU A 41 18.75 0.17 20.18
CA GLU A 41 17.56 0.94 20.54
C GLU A 41 16.53 1.00 19.42
N ILE A 42 16.98 1.19 18.17
CA ILE A 42 16.09 1.20 17.00
C ILE A 42 15.42 -0.16 16.83
N LYS A 43 16.15 -1.26 17.02
CA LYS A 43 15.57 -2.61 16.97
C LYS A 43 14.55 -2.79 18.09
N ALA A 44 14.91 -2.47 19.33
CA ALA A 44 14.02 -2.58 20.49
C ALA A 44 12.74 -1.73 20.32
N LYS A 45 12.87 -0.48 19.82
CA LYS A 45 11.73 0.40 19.53
C LYS A 45 10.85 -0.15 18.41
N ARG A 46 11.43 -0.75 17.36
CA ARG A 46 10.67 -1.40 16.28
C ARG A 46 9.92 -2.64 16.76
N ASP A 47 10.54 -3.46 17.59
CA ASP A 47 9.90 -4.65 18.12
C ASP A 47 8.78 -4.29 19.09
N ARG A 48 9.01 -3.28 19.95
CA ARG A 48 7.96 -2.71 20.80
C ARG A 48 6.80 -2.12 19.99
N LYS A 49 7.09 -1.41 18.90
CA LYS A 49 6.06 -0.91 17.97
C LYS A 49 5.21 -2.06 17.42
N LYS A 50 5.85 -3.11 16.91
CA LYS A 50 5.15 -4.30 16.38
C LYS A 50 4.30 -4.99 17.43
N GLN A 51 4.79 -5.11 18.66
CA GLN A 51 4.02 -5.68 19.77
C GLN A 51 2.76 -4.86 20.02
N ILE A 52 2.88 -3.54 20.12
CA ILE A 52 1.72 -2.64 20.33
C ILE A 52 0.73 -2.76 19.18
N GLU A 53 1.19 -2.71 17.93
CA GLU A 53 0.33 -2.86 16.75
C GLU A 53 -0.37 -4.22 16.72
N HIS A 54 0.33 -5.29 17.10
CA HIS A 54 -0.24 -6.64 17.16
C HIS A 54 -1.29 -6.75 18.26
N THR A 55 -0.99 -6.29 19.47
CA THR A 55 -1.94 -6.27 20.59
C THR A 55 -3.18 -5.45 20.26
N ILE A 56 -3.02 -4.27 19.67
CA ILE A 56 -4.17 -3.47 19.21
C ILE A 56 -4.94 -4.22 18.13
N LYS A 57 -4.28 -4.83 17.15
CA LYS A 57 -4.96 -5.62 16.12
C LYS A 57 -5.75 -6.80 16.69
N GLU A 58 -5.26 -7.45 17.74
CA GLU A 58 -5.99 -8.51 18.45
C GLU A 58 -7.21 -7.96 19.19
N HIS A 59 -7.06 -6.81 19.87
CA HIS A 59 -8.18 -6.14 20.54
C HIS A 59 -9.27 -5.70 19.58
N TYR A 60 -8.90 -5.26 18.38
CA TYR A 60 -9.82 -4.81 17.33
C TYR A 60 -10.27 -5.94 16.38
N SER A 61 -10.00 -7.20 16.72
CA SER A 61 -10.31 -8.34 15.84
C SER A 61 -11.78 -8.43 15.47
N LYS A 62 -12.68 -8.05 16.39
CA LYS A 62 -14.13 -8.02 16.12
C LYS A 62 -14.51 -6.88 15.18
N GLU A 63 -13.96 -5.69 15.42
CA GLU A 63 -14.18 -4.51 14.60
C GLU A 63 -13.62 -4.70 13.18
N PHE A 64 -12.53 -5.47 13.01
CA PHE A 64 -12.04 -5.87 11.69
C PHE A 64 -12.98 -6.85 10.99
N ILE A 65 -13.57 -7.79 11.71
CA ILE A 65 -14.59 -8.70 11.14
C ILE A 65 -15.83 -7.88 10.74
N GLU A 66 -16.32 -7.01 11.63
CA GLU A 66 -17.44 -6.10 11.32
C GLU A 66 -17.13 -5.20 10.11
N LEU A 67 -15.88 -4.72 9.98
CA LEU A 67 -15.45 -3.95 8.82
C LEU A 67 -15.51 -4.77 7.53
N GLU A 68 -15.03 -6.02 7.56
CA GLU A 68 -15.09 -6.93 6.41
C GLU A 68 -16.54 -7.28 6.05
N ASP A 69 -17.38 -7.56 7.04
CA ASP A 69 -18.80 -7.84 6.87
C ASP A 69 -19.52 -6.63 6.25
N LEU A 70 -19.33 -5.43 6.81
CA LEU A 70 -19.89 -4.19 6.26
C LEU A 70 -19.44 -3.94 4.82
N LYS A 71 -18.20 -4.29 4.48
CA LYS A 71 -17.70 -4.14 3.12
C LYS A 71 -18.39 -5.12 2.16
N ILE A 72 -18.57 -6.37 2.55
CA ILE A 72 -19.31 -7.38 1.78
C ILE A 72 -20.76 -6.94 1.59
N ASP A 73 -21.40 -6.43 2.65
CA ASP A 73 -22.76 -5.93 2.61
C ASP A 73 -22.89 -4.71 1.68
N ILE A 74 -21.96 -3.77 1.75
CA ILE A 74 -21.94 -2.59 0.86
C ILE A 74 -21.77 -3.03 -0.60
N ASP A 75 -20.81 -3.91 -0.89
CA ASP A 75 -20.56 -4.39 -2.26
C ASP A 75 -21.80 -5.11 -2.81
N SER A 76 -22.41 -5.99 -2.00
CA SER A 76 -23.63 -6.74 -2.37
C SER A 76 -24.84 -5.82 -2.56
N ASN A 77 -25.04 -4.85 -1.68
CA ASN A 77 -26.13 -3.88 -1.81
C ASN A 77 -25.92 -2.93 -3.00
N THR A 78 -24.66 -2.61 -3.34
CA THR A 78 -24.34 -1.79 -4.51
C THR A 78 -24.61 -2.54 -5.81
N GLU A 79 -24.32 -3.84 -5.86
CA GLU A 79 -24.67 -4.71 -6.98
C GLU A 79 -26.20 -4.81 -7.13
N LEU A 80 -26.91 -5.09 -6.03
CA LEU A 80 -28.37 -5.12 -6.01
C LEU A 80 -29.00 -3.79 -6.44
N LEU A 81 -28.48 -2.66 -5.97
CA LEU A 81 -28.93 -1.32 -6.38
C LEU A 81 -28.76 -1.13 -7.89
N SER A 82 -27.63 -1.58 -8.44
CA SER A 82 -27.34 -1.52 -9.88
C SER A 82 -28.31 -2.40 -10.67
N ASP A 83 -28.59 -3.62 -10.21
CA ASP A 83 -29.54 -4.54 -10.86
C ASP A 83 -30.97 -4.00 -10.84
N ILE A 84 -31.41 -3.40 -9.74
CA ILE A 84 -32.71 -2.74 -9.61
C ILE A 84 -32.79 -1.55 -10.58
N ALA A 85 -31.75 -0.70 -10.60
CA ALA A 85 -31.68 0.46 -11.48
C ALA A 85 -31.72 0.05 -12.96
N LEU A 86 -30.95 -0.98 -13.36
CA LEU A 86 -30.96 -1.53 -14.71
C LEU A 86 -32.32 -2.13 -15.07
N SER A 87 -32.95 -2.87 -14.15
CA SER A 87 -34.27 -3.47 -14.37
C SER A 87 -35.36 -2.42 -14.58
N ARG A 88 -35.34 -1.33 -13.80
CA ARG A 88 -36.26 -0.19 -13.97
C ARG A 88 -36.00 0.55 -15.28
N LEU A 89 -34.73 0.76 -15.64
CA LEU A 89 -34.35 1.36 -16.91
C LEU A 89 -34.87 0.53 -18.10
N ILE A 90 -34.71 -0.79 -18.08
CA ILE A 90 -35.20 -1.70 -19.13
C ILE A 90 -36.74 -1.63 -19.27
N LYS A 91 -37.46 -1.44 -18.15
CA LYS A 91 -38.92 -1.26 -18.15
C LYS A 91 -39.38 0.13 -18.58
N GLY A 92 -38.45 1.08 -18.80
CA GLY A 92 -38.76 2.47 -19.14
C GLY A 92 -39.24 3.30 -17.94
N GLU A 93 -38.98 2.85 -16.71
CA GLU A 93 -39.29 3.59 -15.50
C GLU A 93 -38.20 4.62 -15.17
N GLN A 94 -38.59 5.72 -14.53
CA GLN A 94 -37.65 6.74 -14.03
C GLN A 94 -36.85 6.16 -12.85
N VAL A 95 -35.53 6.27 -12.92
CA VAL A 95 -34.60 5.77 -11.90
C VAL A 95 -34.10 6.98 -11.13
N GLU A 96 -34.58 7.14 -9.91
CA GLU A 96 -34.19 8.23 -8.99
C GLU A 96 -34.16 7.68 -7.57
N VAL A 97 -33.27 8.25 -6.74
CA VAL A 97 -33.14 7.86 -5.33
C VAL A 97 -33.07 9.12 -4.48
N ASN A 98 -33.77 9.16 -3.36
CA ASN A 98 -33.69 10.25 -2.39
C ASN A 98 -32.88 9.80 -1.16
N ASP A 99 -32.07 10.70 -0.60
CA ASP A 99 -31.42 10.46 0.69
C ASP A 99 -32.32 10.82 1.88
N ALA A 100 -31.80 10.66 3.10
CA ALA A 100 -32.52 10.98 4.34
C ALA A 100 -32.84 12.47 4.53
N HIS A 101 -32.30 13.34 3.67
CA HIS A 101 -32.51 14.79 3.67
C HIS A 101 -33.28 15.26 2.43
N ASP A 102 -33.90 14.34 1.70
CA ASP A 102 -34.71 14.59 0.49
C ASP A 102 -33.90 15.19 -0.67
N ASN A 103 -32.58 14.97 -0.71
CA ASN A 103 -31.79 15.28 -1.90
C ASN A 103 -31.98 14.16 -2.93
N GLN A 104 -32.30 14.55 -4.16
CA GLN A 104 -32.56 13.65 -5.28
C GLN A 104 -31.26 13.32 -6.03
N TYR A 105 -31.06 12.04 -6.31
CA TYR A 105 -29.92 11.51 -7.05
C TYR A 105 -30.38 10.86 -8.35
N GLU A 106 -29.72 11.22 -9.45
CA GLU A 106 -29.90 10.59 -10.76
C GLU A 106 -28.80 9.54 -11.01
N PRO A 107 -29.10 8.45 -11.73
CA PRO A 107 -28.15 7.38 -12.02
C PRO A 107 -27.12 7.83 -13.06
N ILE A 108 -25.84 7.56 -12.77
CA ILE A 108 -24.75 7.72 -13.74
C ILE A 108 -24.36 6.34 -14.25
N PHE A 109 -24.76 6.01 -15.47
CA PHE A 109 -24.38 4.75 -16.11
C PHE A 109 -22.95 4.85 -16.68
N SER A 110 -22.06 3.99 -16.20
CA SER A 110 -20.71 3.87 -16.75
C SER A 110 -20.32 2.41 -16.91
N VAL A 111 -19.71 2.07 -18.06
CA VAL A 111 -19.23 0.72 -18.36
C VAL A 111 -17.75 0.65 -18.06
N LYS A 112 -17.35 -0.30 -17.21
CA LYS A 112 -15.95 -0.58 -16.88
C LYS A 112 -15.64 -2.03 -17.21
N PHE A 113 -14.53 -2.26 -17.89
CA PHE A 113 -14.06 -3.61 -18.23
C PHE A 113 -13.02 -4.07 -17.21
N LYS A 114 -13.20 -5.27 -16.66
CA LYS A 114 -12.20 -5.94 -15.82
C LYS A 114 -11.56 -7.08 -16.63
N LYS A 115 -10.24 -7.20 -16.52
CA LYS A 115 -9.50 -8.32 -17.11
C LYS A 115 -9.87 -9.61 -16.38
N ILE A 116 -10.29 -10.62 -17.14
CA ILE A 116 -10.51 -11.98 -16.64
C ILE A 116 -9.11 -12.61 -16.45
N ASN A 117 -8.79 -12.97 -15.20
CA ASN A 117 -7.63 -13.80 -14.84
C ASN A 117 -8.12 -15.23 -14.62
#